data_AF-A0A2X2BWJ9-F1
#
_entry.id   AF-A0A2X2BWJ9-F1
#
_cell.length_a   1.000
_cell.length_b   1.000
_cell.length_c   1.000
_cell.angle_alpha   90.00
_cell.angle_beta   90.00
_cell.angle_gamma   90.00
#
_symmetry.space_group_name_H-M   'P 1'
#
loop_
_entity.id
_entity.type
_entity.pdbx_description
1 polymer ?
#
loop_
_entity_poly.entity_id
_entity_poly.type
_entity_poly.pdbx_seq_one_letter_code
_entity_poly.pdbx_strand_id
1 'polypeptide(L)'
;MLDVNKLIQKSATGAFRGIVDYTELPLVSTDFNHDPHSAIVDGTQTRVSGQHLIKTLVWCDNEWGFANRMLDTTLAMAATGFK
;
A
#
# COMPACT_ATOMS: atom_id res chain seq x y z
N MET A 1 0.26 2.83 -23.65
CA MET A 1 0.82 1.84 -22.70
C MET A 1 0.45 2.31 -21.31
N LEU A 2 -0.12 1.45 -20.46
CA LEU A 2 -0.61 1.86 -19.15
C LEU A 2 0.59 2.14 -18.24
N ASP A 3 0.62 3.33 -17.63
CA ASP A 3 1.66 3.72 -16.69
C ASP A 3 1.31 3.14 -15.32
N VAL A 4 2.03 2.08 -14.92
CA VAL A 4 1.78 1.31 -13.68
C VAL A 4 1.87 2.21 -12.45
N ASN A 5 2.88 3.07 -12.40
CA ASN A 5 3.10 3.98 -11.28
C ASN A 5 1.96 4.98 -11.13
N LYS A 6 1.53 5.61 -12.25
CA LYS A 6 0.38 6.52 -12.22
C LYS A 6 -0.92 5.84 -11.78
N LEU A 7 -1.14 4.58 -12.18
CA LEU A 7 -2.31 3.82 -11.74
C LEU A 7 -2.31 3.63 -10.22
N ILE A 8 -1.17 3.21 -9.67
CA ILE A 8 -1.02 2.94 -8.24
C ILE A 8 -1.12 4.25 -7.44
N GLN A 9 -0.41 5.31 -7.85
CA GLN A 9 -0.46 6.63 -7.21
C GLN A 9 -1.89 7.20 -7.15
N LYS A 10 -2.65 7.07 -8.25
CA LYS A 10 -4.06 7.49 -8.28
C LYS A 10 -4.94 6.64 -7.35
N SER A 11 -4.64 5.35 -7.25
CA SER A 11 -5.39 4.42 -6.40
C SER A 11 -5.14 4.68 -4.91
N ALA A 12 -3.89 4.96 -4.54
CA ALA A 12 -3.46 5.33 -3.19
C ALA A 12 -4.11 6.63 -2.69
N THR A 13 -4.31 7.61 -3.56
CA THR A 13 -5.01 8.87 -3.21
C THR A 13 -6.53 8.77 -3.29
N GLY A 14 -7.05 7.70 -3.89
CA GLY A 14 -8.48 7.48 -4.15
C GLY A 14 -9.05 6.33 -3.33
N ALA A 15 -9.45 5.25 -4.01
CA ALA A 15 -10.17 4.13 -3.43
C ALA A 15 -9.42 3.39 -2.30
N PHE A 16 -8.09 3.47 -2.28
CA PHE A 16 -7.24 2.80 -1.28
C PHE A 16 -6.58 3.77 -0.29
N ARG A 17 -7.08 5.01 -0.20
CA ARG A 17 -6.55 6.00 0.73
C ARG A 17 -6.53 5.46 2.16
N GLY A 18 -5.36 5.51 2.81
CA GLY A 18 -5.15 5.00 4.16
C GLY A 18 -4.88 3.49 4.24
N ILE A 19 -4.94 2.76 3.12
CA ILE A 19 -4.64 1.32 3.03
C ILE A 19 -3.39 1.09 2.18
N VAL A 20 -3.31 1.70 0.99
CA VAL A 20 -2.15 1.66 0.10
C VAL A 20 -1.59 3.08 -0.03
N ASP A 21 -0.28 3.21 0.15
CA ASP A 21 0.46 4.45 -0.14
C ASP A 21 1.45 4.25 -1.30
N TYR A 22 1.98 5.36 -1.81
CA TYR A 22 2.88 5.41 -2.95
C TYR A 22 3.98 6.46 -2.74
N THR A 23 5.23 6.09 -3.00
CA THR A 23 6.37 7.00 -2.89
C THR A 23 7.35 6.83 -4.05
N GLU A 24 7.99 7.93 -4.44
CA GLU A 24 9.15 7.98 -5.34
C GLU A 24 10.36 8.63 -4.65
N LEU A 25 10.29 8.86 -3.34
CA LEU A 25 11.40 9.39 -2.56
C LEU A 25 12.48 8.31 -2.38
N PRO A 26 13.77 8.69 -2.30
CA PRO A 26 14.87 7.75 -2.09
C PRO A 26 14.93 7.31 -0.62
N LEU A 27 14.00 6.42 -0.24
CA LEU A 27 13.83 5.93 1.13
C LEU A 27 14.49 4.56 1.34
N VAL A 28 14.63 4.19 2.61
CA VAL A 28 15.08 2.87 3.07
C VAL A 28 14.03 2.24 3.98
N SER A 29 14.20 0.97 4.33
CA SER A 29 13.18 0.19 5.05
C SER A 29 12.74 0.82 6.37
N THR A 30 13.66 1.44 7.12
CA THR A 30 13.36 2.05 8.42
C THR A 30 12.51 3.31 8.33
N ASP A 31 12.43 3.95 7.16
CA ASP A 31 11.57 5.13 6.95
C ASP A 31 10.08 4.75 6.99
N PHE A 32 9.75 3.47 6.80
CA PHE A 32 8.40 2.93 6.86
C PHE A 32 8.07 2.31 8.21
N ASN A 33 8.99 2.36 9.19
CA ASN A 33 8.72 1.87 10.53
C ASN A 33 7.57 2.68 11.15
N HIS A 34 6.60 1.98 11.73
CA HIS A 34 5.40 2.59 12.31
C HIS A 34 4.48 3.29 11.29
N ASP A 35 4.61 2.98 10.00
CA ASP A 35 3.65 3.42 8.98
C ASP A 35 2.36 2.59 9.05
N PRO A 36 1.17 3.21 9.16
CA PRO A 36 -0.08 2.49 9.36
C PRO A 36 -0.66 1.89 8.07
N HIS A 37 -0.11 2.16 6.88
CA HIS A 37 -0.59 1.58 5.64
C HIS A 37 -0.29 0.08 5.57
N SER A 38 -1.14 -0.66 4.87
CA SER A 38 -0.92 -2.09 4.62
C SER A 38 0.12 -2.35 3.55
N ALA A 39 0.34 -1.39 2.66
CA ALA A 39 1.31 -1.47 1.59
C ALA A 39 1.77 -0.06 1.20
N ILE A 40 3.08 0.15 1.07
CA ILE A 40 3.65 1.33 0.43
C ILE A 40 4.40 0.90 -0.81
N VAL A 41 3.93 1.30 -2.00
CA VAL A 41 4.59 0.97 -3.25
C VAL A 41 5.75 1.93 -3.49
N ASP A 42 6.94 1.37 -3.71
CA ASP A 42 8.12 2.12 -4.11
C ASP A 42 8.18 2.24 -5.63
N GLY A 43 7.74 3.40 -6.13
CA GLY A 43 7.69 3.72 -7.54
C GLY A 43 9.06 3.73 -8.22
N THR A 44 10.14 3.95 -7.46
CA THR A 44 11.52 3.94 -8.00
C THR A 44 11.97 2.55 -8.40
N GLN A 45 11.32 1.50 -7.87
CA GLN A 45 11.63 0.09 -8.09
C GLN A 45 10.69 -0.60 -9.07
N THR A 46 9.63 0.06 -9.54
CA THR A 46 8.73 -0.47 -10.56
C THR A 46 9.45 -0.66 -11.89
N ARG A 47 9.36 -1.86 -12.48
CA ARG A 47 9.93 -2.17 -13.79
C ARG A 47 8.93 -2.96 -14.63
N VAL A 48 8.95 -2.72 -15.94
CA VAL A 48 8.19 -3.51 -16.92
C VAL A 48 9.17 -4.12 -17.91
N SER A 49 9.24 -5.46 -17.94
CA SER A 49 10.01 -6.19 -18.94
C SER A 49 9.11 -6.53 -20.13
N GLY A 50 9.53 -6.13 -21.32
CA GLY A 50 8.67 -6.18 -22.51
C GLY A 50 7.41 -5.33 -22.31
N GLN A 51 6.24 -5.93 -22.48
CA GLN A 51 4.96 -5.24 -22.34
C GLN A 51 4.03 -5.84 -21.28
N HIS A 52 4.39 -6.98 -20.69
CA HIS A 52 3.46 -7.81 -19.92
C HIS A 52 4.00 -8.28 -18.57
N LEU A 53 5.31 -8.19 -18.31
CA LEU A 53 5.89 -8.61 -17.04
C LEU A 53 6.23 -7.39 -16.18
N ILE A 54 5.43 -7.18 -15.14
CA ILE A 54 5.58 -6.06 -14.20
C ILE A 54 6.24 -6.57 -12.92
N LYS A 55 7.27 -5.87 -12.45
CA LYS A 55 7.85 -6.03 -11.11
C LYS A 55 7.57 -4.77 -10.30
N THR A 56 7.07 -4.93 -9.09
CA THR A 56 6.95 -3.87 -8.09
C THR A 56 7.67 -4.28 -6.81
N LEU A 57 8.11 -3.29 -6.03
CA LEU A 57 8.57 -3.50 -4.65
C LEU A 57 7.57 -2.82 -3.73
N VAL A 58 7.18 -3.52 -2.67
CA VAL A 58 6.18 -3.04 -1.73
C VAL A 58 6.74 -3.17 -0.32
N TRP A 59 6.75 -2.06 0.40
CA TRP A 59 7.11 -1.97 1.79
C TRP A 59 5.87 -2.16 2.68
N CYS A 60 6.10 -2.67 3.89
CA CYS A 60 5.14 -2.65 4.97
C CYS A 60 5.90 -2.69 6.29
N ASP A 61 5.39 -1.98 7.29
CA ASP A 61 5.60 -2.41 8.65
C ASP A 61 4.66 -3.61 8.90
N ASN A 62 5.26 -4.79 9.01
CA ASN A 62 4.53 -6.05 9.10
C ASN A 62 3.75 -6.20 10.41
N GLU A 63 4.01 -5.37 11.42
CA GLU A 63 3.28 -5.36 12.69
C GLU A 63 2.29 -4.20 12.73
N TRP A 64 2.75 -2.99 12.43
CA TRP A 64 1.96 -1.78 12.65
C TRP A 64 0.81 -1.64 11.66
N GLY A 65 1.05 -1.86 10.37
CA GLY A 65 0.00 -1.84 9.37
C GLY A 65 -1.06 -2.90 9.67
N PHE A 66 -0.65 -4.10 10.07
CA PHE A 66 -1.56 -5.19 10.42
C PHE A 66 -2.38 -4.89 11.69
N ALA A 67 -1.75 -4.36 12.74
CA ALA A 67 -2.43 -3.97 13.97
C ALA A 67 -3.53 -2.93 13.72
N ASN A 68 -3.29 -1.96 12.83
CA ASN A 68 -4.32 -1.00 12.43
C ASN A 68 -5.48 -1.70 11.66
N ARG A 69 -5.18 -2.62 10.74
CA ARG A 69 -6.22 -3.39 10.01
C ARG A 69 -7.08 -4.27 10.93
N MET A 70 -6.53 -4.75 12.04
CA MET A 70 -7.31 -5.48 13.06
C MET A 70 -8.41 -4.58 13.66
N LEU A 71 -8.09 -3.31 13.95
CA LEU A 71 -9.08 -2.34 14.45
C LEU A 71 -10.12 -1.99 13.39
N ASP A 72 -9.69 -1.72 12.16
CA ASP A 72 -10.60 -1.43 11.04
C ASP A 72 -11.59 -2.58 10.80
N THR A 73 -11.08 -3.81 10.81
CA THR A 73 -11.90 -5.02 10.64
C THR A 73 -12.85 -5.21 11.82
N THR A 74 -12.40 -4.97 13.05
CA THR A 74 -13.26 -5.02 14.26
C THR A 74 -14.42 -4.05 14.14
N LEU A 75 -14.17 -2.82 13.69
CA LEU A 75 -15.22 -1.83 13.47
C LEU A 75 -16.20 -2.26 12.37
N ALA A 76 -15.69 -2.82 11.26
CA ALA A 76 -16.53 -3.36 10.19
C ALA A 76 -17.40 -4.54 10.67
N MET A 77 -16.86 -5.44 11.48
CA MET A 77 -17.60 -6.55 12.09
C MET A 77 -18.69 -6.03 13.05
N ALA A 78 -18.36 -5.07 13.91
CA ALA A 78 -19.32 -4.47 14.83
C ALA A 78 -20.46 -3.75 14.07
N ALA A 79 -20.12 -3.03 12.99
CA ALA A 79 -21.09 -2.32 12.17
C ALA A 79 -22.02 -3.26 11.38
N THR A 80 -21.57 -4.48 11.05
CA THR A 80 -22.36 -5.48 10.32
C THR A 80 -23.24 -6.35 11.24
N GLY A 81 -23.24 -6.07 12.55
CA GLY A 81 -24.16 -6.70 13.50
C GLY A 81 -23.69 -8.06 14.01
N PHE A 82 -22.38 -8.23 14.22
CA PHE A 82 -21.83 -9.38 14.95
C PHE A 82 -22.62 -9.54 16.27
N LYS A 83 -23.34 -10.66 16.39
CA LYS A 83 -24.03 -11.07 17.61
C LYS A 83 -23.13 -11.96 18.44
#